data_AF-T2IMB1-F1
#
_entry.id   AF-T2IMB1-F1
#
_cell.length_a   1.000
_cell.length_b   1.000
_cell.length_c   1.000
_cell.angle_alpha   90.00
_cell.angle_beta   90.00
_cell.angle_gamma   90.00
#
_symmetry.space_group_name_H-M   'P 1'
#
loop_
_entity.id
_entity.type
_entity.pdbx_description
1 polymer ?
#
loop_
_entity_poly.entity_id
_entity_poly.type
_entity_poly.pdbx_seq_one_letter_code
_entity_poly.pdbx_strand_id
1 'polypeptide(L)'
;MVLTQIQTNNDSSFVKTRHNNITQDGFEVLLENDEANMNSGHGNETVAWMAISSGTGSWDGNTFMAGNTGDQVTHDWHTIDFGNAFNNTPKFLGNIASYYGPDPSGLRYQNLNNGNVEIKIEEDISIDEEVTHITEDVHFLAIEGTGTLTGSTYIDPDNDPDPVSTIAQVGQITNLDENNQTIVLDHDFDNPVIFANPLSYNGPAPSIARITDIQSDRFSVELQEPSNEDGTHAEETFSFLALEKGVWTLSDGTVIEVGTIDTNAIAGSYWENITFDYDFTNAPIVLTQVQTDNDASFVKTRQNNITQDGFDLALENDEANLNSGHGTETVAWVAISSGTGDWDGNTFMAGETGDYVTEAFYTLNFGNAFNKAPKFLGNIASYYGSDPSGLRYQNLNNGNVEIKIEEDTSIDEEIIHITENVHFLAIEGTGTLTGSANTGNNDPLTGLATEQTATASQDIFVVGNAQEPLYDTYGKHDYLEILGFDQSEDVIQLNGIADNYSLGASPFDSNDQGIFLKVAGMQDELVAIVKDNNNLDLNSNQFVFV
;
A
#
# COMPACT_ATOMS: atom_id res chain seq x y z
N MET A 1 26.72 10.59 4.77
CA MET A 1 26.99 12.06 4.74
C MET A 1 26.00 12.73 3.79
N VAL A 2 25.74 14.02 3.96
CA VAL A 2 24.68 14.77 3.26
C VAL A 2 25.23 16.06 2.68
N LEU A 3 24.81 16.40 1.46
CA LEU A 3 24.99 17.70 0.82
C LEU A 3 23.63 18.28 0.44
N THR A 4 23.49 19.60 0.45
CA THR A 4 22.24 20.28 0.04
C THR A 4 22.51 21.53 -0.77
N GLN A 5 21.54 21.91 -1.59
CA GLN A 5 21.60 23.10 -2.42
C GLN A 5 20.20 23.66 -2.66
N ILE A 6 20.00 24.94 -2.35
CA ILE A 6 18.80 25.69 -2.72
C ILE A 6 18.72 25.78 -4.26
N GLN A 7 17.58 25.40 -4.84
CA GLN A 7 17.33 25.31 -6.29
C GLN A 7 16.47 26.45 -6.84
N THR A 8 15.80 27.19 -5.97
CA THR A 8 14.92 28.29 -6.34
C THR A 8 15.37 29.60 -5.70
N ASN A 9 14.82 30.71 -6.20
CA ASN A 9 15.00 32.05 -5.66
C ASN A 9 13.62 32.70 -5.69
N ASN A 10 12.80 32.30 -4.73
CA ASN A 10 11.42 32.73 -4.59
C ASN A 10 11.30 33.97 -3.68
N ASP A 11 12.34 34.26 -2.89
CA ASP A 11 12.50 35.49 -2.11
C ASP A 11 13.88 36.13 -2.36
N SER A 12 13.93 37.46 -2.35
CA SER A 12 15.15 38.25 -2.56
C SER A 12 16.08 38.31 -1.35
N SER A 13 15.62 37.87 -0.17
CA SER A 13 16.46 37.76 1.03
C SER A 13 17.57 36.71 0.87
N PHE A 14 18.67 36.92 1.59
CA PHE A 14 19.79 35.99 1.58
C PHE A 14 19.47 34.78 2.45
N VAL A 15 19.63 33.57 1.90
CA VAL A 15 19.57 32.31 2.66
C VAL A 15 20.62 31.32 2.22
N LYS A 16 20.98 30.43 3.15
CA LYS A 16 21.77 29.22 2.92
C LYS A 16 21.15 28.04 3.65
N THR A 17 21.54 26.83 3.31
CA THR A 17 21.11 25.63 4.04
C THR A 17 22.01 25.38 5.24
N ARG A 18 21.41 24.93 6.35
CA ARG A 18 22.08 24.38 7.53
C ARG A 18 21.50 23.02 7.86
N HIS A 19 22.33 22.15 8.42
CA HIS A 19 21.94 20.78 8.79
C HIS A 19 22.01 20.56 10.28
N ASN A 20 21.20 19.63 10.75
CA ASN A 20 21.27 19.11 12.10
C ASN A 20 20.84 17.64 12.12
N ASN A 21 21.09 16.94 13.23
CA ASN A 21 20.58 15.59 13.51
C ASN A 21 20.77 14.60 12.33
N ILE A 22 21.96 14.59 11.72
CA ILE A 22 22.24 13.65 10.63
C ILE A 22 22.45 12.25 11.21
N THR A 23 21.59 11.31 10.82
CA THR A 23 21.64 9.89 11.19
C THR A 23 21.77 9.02 9.94
N GLN A 24 21.72 7.70 10.12
CA GLN A 24 21.62 6.77 9.00
C GLN A 24 20.25 6.85 8.29
N ASP A 25 19.21 7.30 9.01
CA ASP A 25 17.80 7.30 8.55
C ASP A 25 17.34 8.67 8.04
N GLY A 26 18.11 9.74 8.27
CA GLY A 26 17.72 11.07 7.82
C GLY A 26 18.63 12.21 8.24
N PHE A 27 18.16 13.44 8.01
CA PHE A 27 18.79 14.67 8.46
C PHE A 27 17.74 15.79 8.55
N GLU A 28 17.98 16.77 9.42
CA GLU A 28 17.22 18.01 9.46
C GLU A 28 17.89 19.06 8.57
N VAL A 29 17.07 19.90 7.91
CA VAL A 29 17.54 21.05 7.14
C VAL A 29 16.69 22.27 7.41
N LEU A 30 17.35 23.43 7.52
CA LEU A 30 16.70 24.74 7.59
C LEU A 30 17.32 25.73 6.62
N LEU A 31 16.59 26.80 6.32
CA LEU A 31 17.10 27.99 5.65
C LEU A 31 17.55 29.01 6.69
N GLU A 32 18.82 29.40 6.63
CA GLU A 32 19.43 30.35 7.57
C GLU A 32 19.70 31.69 6.87
N ASN A 33 19.17 32.77 7.42
CA ASN A 33 19.43 34.15 6.98
C ASN A 33 20.78 34.68 7.50
N ASP A 34 21.20 35.86 7.04
CA ASP A 34 22.29 36.64 7.66
C ASP A 34 21.88 37.16 9.05
N GLU A 35 22.87 37.49 9.88
CA GLU A 35 22.70 37.78 11.30
C GLU A 35 21.66 38.91 11.54
N ALA A 36 21.74 39.98 10.74
CA ALA A 36 20.83 41.12 10.77
C ALA A 36 19.37 40.77 10.49
N ASN A 37 19.11 39.62 9.87
CA ASN A 37 17.80 39.16 9.42
C ASN A 37 17.40 37.79 10.00
N MET A 38 18.09 37.27 11.02
CA MET A 38 17.81 35.94 11.59
C MET A 38 16.36 35.73 12.06
N ASN A 39 15.68 36.81 12.48
CA ASN A 39 14.29 36.77 12.91
C ASN A 39 13.29 37.17 11.83
N SER A 40 13.76 37.43 10.61
CA SER A 40 12.89 37.66 9.46
C SER A 40 12.50 36.31 8.84
N GLY A 41 11.23 36.18 8.46
CA GLY A 41 10.80 35.01 7.71
C GLY A 41 11.38 35.03 6.30
N HIS A 42 11.52 33.86 5.70
CA HIS A 42 11.90 33.68 4.30
C HIS A 42 10.77 32.95 3.54
N GLY A 43 10.59 33.26 2.25
CA GLY A 43 9.70 32.46 1.39
C GLY A 43 10.16 31.00 1.25
N ASN A 44 9.24 30.11 0.89
CA ASN A 44 9.56 28.71 0.65
C ASN A 44 10.56 28.56 -0.51
N GLU A 45 11.60 27.76 -0.33
CA GLU A 45 12.54 27.39 -1.38
C GLU A 45 12.57 25.87 -1.59
N THR A 46 12.78 25.44 -2.83
CA THR A 46 13.10 24.04 -3.15
C THR A 46 14.55 23.78 -2.76
N VAL A 47 14.78 22.80 -1.88
CA VAL A 47 16.12 22.34 -1.51
C VAL A 47 16.37 20.98 -2.13
N ALA A 48 17.40 20.87 -2.98
CA ALA A 48 17.92 19.58 -3.41
C ALA A 48 18.89 19.03 -2.37
N TRP A 49 18.95 17.72 -2.24
CA TRP A 49 19.87 17.04 -1.34
C TRP A 49 20.49 15.81 -2.01
N MET A 50 21.65 15.41 -1.49
CA MET A 50 22.34 14.19 -1.89
C MET A 50 22.96 13.54 -0.65
N ALA A 51 22.64 12.28 -0.41
CA ALA A 51 23.34 11.45 0.56
C ALA A 51 24.31 10.51 -0.15
N ILE A 52 25.50 10.34 0.42
CA ILE A 52 26.51 9.40 -0.07
C ILE A 52 27.21 8.71 1.11
N SER A 53 27.55 7.44 0.96
CA SER A 53 28.36 6.70 1.92
C SER A 53 29.76 7.29 2.00
N SER A 54 30.31 7.42 3.21
CA SER A 54 31.71 7.83 3.38
C SER A 54 32.66 6.77 2.82
N GLY A 55 33.74 7.20 2.18
CA GLY A 55 34.75 6.30 1.64
C GLY A 55 35.50 6.88 0.45
N THR A 56 36.34 6.04 -0.15
CA THR A 56 37.05 6.36 -1.39
C THR A 56 36.70 5.33 -2.46
N GLY A 57 36.71 5.75 -3.73
CA GLY A 57 36.33 4.85 -4.82
C GLY A 57 36.54 5.45 -6.21
N SER A 58 35.95 4.80 -7.20
CA SER A 58 35.90 5.28 -8.59
C SER A 58 34.45 5.34 -9.05
N TRP A 59 34.01 6.49 -9.55
CA TRP A 59 32.69 6.72 -10.12
C TRP A 59 32.84 7.07 -11.59
N ASP A 60 32.47 6.14 -12.47
CA ASP A 60 32.69 6.24 -13.92
C ASP A 60 34.13 6.57 -14.33
N GLY A 61 35.08 5.93 -13.63
CA GLY A 61 36.51 6.13 -13.87
C GLY A 61 37.09 7.37 -13.19
N ASN A 62 36.28 8.15 -12.47
CA ASN A 62 36.74 9.29 -11.69
C ASN A 62 36.97 8.89 -10.24
N THR A 63 38.18 9.08 -9.72
CA THR A 63 38.46 8.84 -8.30
C THR A 63 37.64 9.79 -7.44
N PHE A 64 37.01 9.31 -6.37
CA PHE A 64 36.31 10.15 -5.40
C PHE A 64 36.68 9.81 -3.96
N MET A 65 36.48 10.78 -3.07
CA MET A 65 36.54 10.70 -1.62
C MET A 65 35.35 11.43 -1.02
N ALA A 66 34.57 10.75 -0.20
CA ALA A 66 33.42 11.24 0.52
C ALA A 66 33.67 11.07 2.02
N GLY A 67 33.47 12.10 2.84
CA GLY A 67 33.77 12.03 4.27
C GLY A 67 33.16 13.15 5.12
N ASN A 68 33.49 13.11 6.41
CA ASN A 68 33.17 14.13 7.40
C ASN A 68 34.42 14.49 8.20
N THR A 69 34.41 15.65 8.85
CA THR A 69 35.53 16.10 9.71
C THR A 69 35.33 15.71 11.17
N GLY A 70 34.11 15.36 11.56
CA GLY A 70 33.67 15.42 12.94
C GLY A 70 33.64 16.87 13.46
N ASP A 71 33.24 17.03 14.71
CA ASP A 71 33.13 18.31 15.42
C ASP A 71 34.50 18.97 15.66
N GLN A 72 35.10 19.57 14.62
CA GLN A 72 36.51 20.03 14.61
C GLN A 72 36.75 21.32 13.83
N VAL A 73 35.86 21.74 12.93
CA VAL A 73 36.10 22.89 12.03
C VAL A 73 35.60 24.16 12.70
N THR A 74 36.45 25.19 12.76
CA THR A 74 36.12 26.49 13.38
C THR A 74 36.37 27.62 12.38
N HIS A 75 36.47 28.86 12.87
CA HIS A 75 36.94 30.01 12.11
C HIS A 75 38.43 29.96 11.70
N ASP A 76 39.22 29.08 12.30
CA ASP A 76 40.58 28.78 11.87
C ASP A 76 40.60 27.79 10.71
N TRP A 77 41.58 27.93 9.80
CA TRP A 77 41.76 27.01 8.68
C TRP A 77 42.08 25.59 9.16
N HIS A 78 41.22 24.64 8.79
CA HIS A 78 41.34 23.21 9.03
C HIS A 78 41.72 22.49 7.73
N THR A 79 42.74 21.61 7.77
CA THR A 79 43.18 20.85 6.60
C THR A 79 42.46 19.51 6.52
N ILE A 80 41.76 19.26 5.42
CA ILE A 80 41.34 17.92 5.01
C ILE A 80 42.46 17.33 4.14
N ASP A 81 43.09 16.27 4.62
CA ASP A 81 44.11 15.52 3.88
C ASP A 81 43.45 14.40 3.05
N PHE A 82 43.65 14.44 1.73
CA PHE A 82 43.15 13.42 0.80
C PHE A 82 44.04 12.18 0.75
N GLY A 83 45.16 12.13 1.49
CA GLY A 83 46.04 10.97 1.54
C GLY A 83 46.69 10.62 0.20
N ASN A 84 46.84 11.60 -0.70
CA ASN A 84 47.25 11.42 -2.10
C ASN A 84 46.33 10.49 -2.91
N ALA A 85 45.03 10.44 -2.59
CA ALA A 85 44.04 9.69 -3.36
C ALA A 85 43.91 10.19 -4.81
N PHE A 86 44.26 11.45 -5.09
CA PHE A 86 44.05 12.08 -6.39
C PHE A 86 45.36 12.31 -7.18
N ASN A 87 45.31 12.05 -8.49
CA ASN A 87 46.36 12.35 -9.45
C ASN A 87 46.28 13.80 -9.95
N ASN A 88 45.09 14.38 -9.98
CA ASN A 88 44.81 15.76 -10.37
C ASN A 88 44.04 16.49 -9.26
N THR A 89 44.01 17.82 -9.30
CA THR A 89 43.15 18.60 -8.39
C THR A 89 41.68 18.19 -8.58
N PRO A 90 40.98 17.69 -7.54
CA PRO A 90 39.59 17.27 -7.65
C PRO A 90 38.63 18.47 -7.72
N LYS A 91 37.35 18.19 -7.96
CA LYS A 91 36.24 19.10 -7.63
C LYS A 91 35.84 18.87 -6.18
N PHE A 92 35.51 19.93 -5.47
CA PHE A 92 35.19 19.89 -4.04
C PHE A 92 33.80 20.46 -3.79
N LEU A 93 32.98 19.69 -3.09
CA LEU A 93 31.66 20.06 -2.59
C LEU A 93 31.64 19.84 -1.08
N GLY A 94 30.99 20.71 -0.33
CA GLY A 94 30.82 20.51 1.10
C GLY A 94 29.71 21.37 1.70
N ASN A 95 29.17 20.91 2.82
CA ASN A 95 28.19 21.62 3.63
C ASN A 95 28.55 21.48 5.11
N ILE A 96 28.17 22.48 5.92
CA ILE A 96 28.21 22.38 7.37
C ILE A 96 27.12 21.39 7.78
N ALA A 97 27.53 20.34 8.48
CA ALA A 97 26.75 19.14 8.77
C ALA A 97 26.17 19.13 10.20
N SER A 98 26.38 20.21 10.96
CA SER A 98 25.84 20.43 12.29
C SER A 98 25.31 21.85 12.46
N TYR A 99 24.67 22.10 13.60
CA TYR A 99 24.09 23.38 13.98
C TYR A 99 24.59 23.81 15.36
N TYR A 100 25.84 24.25 15.41
CA TYR A 100 26.53 24.62 16.64
C TYR A 100 26.92 26.09 16.65
N GLY A 101 26.55 26.79 17.72
CA GLY A 101 26.83 28.21 17.84
C GLY A 101 25.61 29.06 17.48
N PRO A 102 25.56 30.30 17.98
CA PRO A 102 24.37 31.14 17.84
C PRO A 102 24.31 31.88 16.50
N ASP A 103 25.45 32.11 15.82
CA ASP A 103 25.53 33.07 14.73
C ASP A 103 25.57 32.40 13.35
N PRO A 104 24.91 32.98 12.33
CA PRO A 104 24.88 32.39 11.01
C PRO A 104 26.27 32.27 10.40
N SER A 105 26.63 31.07 9.95
CA SER A 105 27.97 30.83 9.39
C SER A 105 27.97 30.02 8.09
N GLY A 106 29.02 30.18 7.29
CA GLY A 106 29.15 29.58 5.97
C GLY A 106 30.48 28.84 5.80
N LEU A 107 30.46 27.77 5.00
CA LEU A 107 31.67 27.01 4.70
C LEU A 107 32.52 27.72 3.64
N ARG A 108 33.80 27.91 3.91
CA ARG A 108 34.79 28.43 2.96
C ARG A 108 35.91 27.43 2.76
N TYR A 109 36.51 27.42 1.56
CA TYR A 109 37.70 26.62 1.28
C TYR A 109 38.79 27.43 0.57
N GLN A 110 40.03 26.98 0.69
CA GLN A 110 41.19 27.48 -0.07
C GLN A 110 42.21 26.36 -0.31
N ASN A 111 43.25 26.67 -1.09
CA ASN A 111 44.41 25.79 -1.32
C ASN A 111 44.10 24.37 -1.83
N LEU A 112 42.96 24.17 -2.49
CA LEU A 112 42.57 22.88 -3.07
C LEU A 112 43.61 22.39 -4.09
N ASN A 113 44.24 21.27 -3.78
CA ASN A 113 45.18 20.56 -4.63
C ASN A 113 44.89 19.05 -4.58
N ASN A 114 45.73 18.24 -5.22
CA ASN A 114 45.51 16.78 -5.29
C ASN A 114 45.81 16.06 -3.96
N GLY A 115 46.50 16.71 -3.02
CA GLY A 115 46.81 16.17 -1.70
C GLY A 115 45.88 16.64 -0.60
N ASN A 116 45.35 17.87 -0.65
CA ASN A 116 44.51 18.42 0.42
C ASN A 116 43.64 19.61 -0.02
N VAL A 117 42.78 20.02 0.91
CA VAL A 117 42.06 21.30 0.92
C VAL A 117 42.05 21.89 2.32
N GLU A 118 42.08 23.21 2.44
CA GLU A 118 41.86 23.90 3.71
C GLU A 118 40.44 24.47 3.73
N ILE A 119 39.70 24.24 4.81
CA ILE A 119 38.34 24.73 5.03
C ILE A 119 38.22 25.51 6.33
N LYS A 120 37.23 26.39 6.44
CA LYS A 120 36.86 27.04 7.70
C LYS A 120 35.37 27.38 7.70
N ILE A 121 34.85 27.62 8.89
CA ILE A 121 33.54 28.23 9.13
C ILE A 121 33.72 29.74 9.18
N GLU A 122 32.99 30.49 8.37
CA GLU A 122 33.04 31.95 8.38
C GLU A 122 31.68 32.48 8.80
N GLU A 123 31.64 33.10 9.99
CA GLU A 123 30.45 33.80 10.47
C GLU A 123 30.13 35.01 9.60
N ASP A 124 28.84 35.30 9.54
CA ASP A 124 28.32 36.52 8.98
C ASP A 124 28.70 37.73 9.85
N ILE A 125 28.85 38.90 9.24
CA ILE A 125 29.29 40.14 9.91
C ILE A 125 28.28 41.28 9.77
N SER A 126 27.00 40.94 9.57
CA SER A 126 25.98 41.94 9.24
C SER A 126 25.53 42.78 10.44
N ILE A 127 25.64 42.27 11.67
CA ILE A 127 25.40 43.05 12.90
C ILE A 127 26.71 43.55 13.49
N ASP A 128 27.73 42.72 13.59
CA ASP A 128 29.05 43.11 14.10
C ASP A 128 30.23 42.47 13.36
N GLU A 129 31.46 42.77 13.79
CA GLU A 129 32.69 42.31 13.12
C GLU A 129 33.26 41.01 13.74
N GLU A 130 32.54 40.37 14.67
CA GLU A 130 32.94 39.06 15.19
C GLU A 130 32.95 38.01 14.08
N VAL A 131 33.95 37.13 14.12
CA VAL A 131 34.02 35.96 13.23
C VAL A 131 34.41 34.68 13.99
N THR A 132 34.24 34.67 15.32
CA THR A 132 34.73 33.62 16.21
C THR A 132 33.74 32.46 16.33
N HIS A 133 33.80 31.51 15.40
CA HIS A 133 32.92 30.34 15.45
C HIS A 133 33.45 29.18 16.33
N ILE A 134 32.55 28.45 16.98
CA ILE A 134 32.86 27.18 17.68
C ILE A 134 33.09 26.03 16.68
N THR A 135 33.33 24.81 17.16
CA THR A 135 33.54 23.65 16.29
C THR A 135 32.25 23.23 15.60
N GLU A 136 32.40 22.74 14.36
CA GLU A 136 31.36 22.19 13.50
C GLU A 136 31.88 20.92 12.81
N ASP A 137 30.95 20.05 12.43
CA ASP A 137 31.19 18.98 11.47
C ASP A 137 30.93 19.47 10.04
N VAL A 138 31.77 19.05 9.10
CA VAL A 138 31.66 19.37 7.68
C VAL A 138 31.65 18.09 6.87
N HIS A 139 30.56 17.88 6.14
CA HIS A 139 30.41 16.81 5.16
C HIS A 139 30.96 17.26 3.81
N PHE A 140 31.79 16.43 3.16
CA PHE A 140 32.43 16.79 1.90
C PHE A 140 32.49 15.64 0.87
N LEU A 141 32.45 16.00 -0.41
CA LEU A 141 32.73 15.14 -1.55
C LEU A 141 33.83 15.78 -2.41
N ALA A 142 34.93 15.07 -2.60
CA ALA A 142 35.98 15.38 -3.55
C ALA A 142 35.97 14.36 -4.69
N ILE A 143 35.90 14.79 -5.96
CA ILE A 143 35.86 13.89 -7.12
C ILE A 143 36.73 14.39 -8.27
N GLU A 144 37.48 13.50 -8.92
CA GLU A 144 38.30 13.81 -10.08
C GLU A 144 37.48 14.01 -11.37
N GLY A 145 38.13 14.60 -12.38
CA GLY A 145 37.60 14.65 -13.73
C GLY A 145 36.44 15.62 -13.95
N THR A 146 35.80 15.47 -15.11
CA THR A 146 34.63 16.21 -15.57
C THR A 146 33.82 15.29 -16.48
N GLY A 147 32.49 15.34 -16.42
CA GLY A 147 31.65 14.56 -17.32
C GLY A 147 30.31 14.21 -16.72
N THR A 148 29.60 13.32 -17.40
CA THR A 148 28.37 12.70 -16.90
C THR A 148 28.73 11.59 -15.93
N LEU A 149 28.17 11.64 -14.73
CA LEU A 149 28.17 10.53 -13.78
C LEU A 149 26.86 9.76 -13.95
N THR A 150 26.96 8.45 -13.91
CA THR A 150 25.87 7.48 -14.05
C THR A 150 25.70 6.75 -12.73
N GLY A 151 24.46 6.53 -12.35
CA GLY A 151 24.08 5.70 -11.22
C GLY A 151 22.92 4.83 -11.65
N SER A 152 22.86 3.61 -11.13
CA SER A 152 21.62 2.86 -11.05
C SER A 152 20.82 3.36 -9.85
N THR A 153 19.50 3.27 -9.89
CA THR A 153 18.68 3.40 -8.69
C THR A 153 19.17 2.40 -7.65
N TYR A 154 19.47 2.88 -6.43
CA TYR A 154 19.75 1.99 -5.31
C TYR A 154 18.44 1.31 -4.96
N ILE A 155 18.42 -0.02 -5.12
CA ILE A 155 17.40 -0.88 -4.54
C ILE A 155 18.09 -1.45 -3.31
N ASP A 156 17.58 -1.08 -2.15
CA ASP A 156 18.10 -1.55 -0.87
C ASP A 156 17.99 -3.09 -0.85
N PRO A 157 19.09 -3.83 -0.65
CA PRO A 157 19.03 -5.29 -0.57
C PRO A 157 18.39 -5.80 0.73
N ASP A 158 18.20 -4.93 1.74
CA ASP A 158 17.52 -5.24 3.01
C ASP A 158 16.06 -4.71 3.04
N ASN A 159 15.64 -3.89 2.06
CA ASN A 159 14.25 -3.86 1.60
C ASN A 159 14.13 -4.90 0.50
N ASP A 160 13.75 -6.12 0.88
CA ASP A 160 13.28 -7.09 -0.11
C ASP A 160 12.26 -6.35 -1.01
N PRO A 161 12.48 -6.18 -2.33
CA PRO A 161 11.37 -5.80 -3.18
C PRO A 161 10.35 -6.92 -2.96
N ASP A 162 9.26 -6.64 -2.23
CA ASP A 162 8.30 -7.65 -1.78
C ASP A 162 8.19 -8.73 -2.85
N PRO A 163 8.56 -9.98 -2.54
CA PRO A 163 8.95 -10.95 -3.54
C PRO A 163 7.86 -11.01 -4.60
N VAL A 164 8.21 -10.67 -5.85
CA VAL A 164 7.26 -10.74 -6.96
C VAL A 164 6.72 -12.16 -7.01
N SER A 165 5.46 -12.29 -6.60
CA SER A 165 4.80 -13.56 -6.40
C SER A 165 3.74 -13.72 -7.47
N THR A 166 3.39 -14.95 -7.80
CA THR A 166 2.15 -15.19 -8.55
C THR A 166 1.01 -14.85 -7.60
N ILE A 167 0.23 -13.83 -7.94
CA ILE A 167 -0.88 -13.34 -7.10
C ILE A 167 -2.21 -13.56 -7.76
N ALA A 168 -2.24 -13.88 -9.06
CA ALA A 168 -3.49 -14.06 -9.77
C ALA A 168 -3.41 -15.12 -10.86
N GLN A 169 -4.57 -15.62 -11.26
CA GLN A 169 -4.73 -16.40 -12.48
C GLN A 169 -6.02 -16.00 -13.19
N VAL A 170 -5.91 -15.63 -14.47
CA VAL A 170 -7.05 -15.28 -15.31
C VAL A 170 -7.34 -16.38 -16.34
N GLY A 171 -8.61 -16.73 -16.51
CA GLY A 171 -9.05 -17.78 -17.43
C GLY A 171 -10.48 -17.60 -17.93
N GLN A 172 -10.94 -18.53 -18.77
CA GLN A 172 -12.29 -18.54 -19.32
C GLN A 172 -12.76 -19.96 -19.60
N ILE A 173 -14.03 -20.19 -19.31
CA ILE A 173 -14.75 -21.44 -19.57
C ILE A 173 -15.96 -21.11 -20.42
N THR A 174 -16.28 -21.97 -21.40
CA THR A 174 -17.27 -21.66 -22.45
C THR A 174 -18.54 -22.50 -22.38
N ASN A 175 -18.64 -23.40 -21.40
CA ASN A 175 -19.66 -24.44 -21.32
C ASN A 175 -20.15 -24.64 -19.88
N LEU A 176 -20.30 -23.55 -19.12
CA LEU A 176 -20.89 -23.61 -17.79
C LEU A 176 -22.40 -23.89 -17.92
N ASP A 177 -22.88 -24.93 -17.23
CA ASP A 177 -24.28 -25.30 -17.12
C ASP A 177 -24.67 -25.49 -15.64
N GLU A 178 -25.85 -26.03 -15.37
CA GLU A 178 -26.36 -26.29 -14.01
C GLU A 178 -25.59 -27.39 -13.24
N ASN A 179 -24.64 -28.08 -13.89
CA ASN A 179 -23.87 -29.13 -13.26
C ASN A 179 -22.57 -28.56 -12.69
N ASN A 180 -22.34 -28.77 -11.39
CA ASN A 180 -21.10 -28.34 -10.73
C ASN A 180 -19.85 -28.84 -11.44
N GLN A 181 -19.02 -27.90 -11.90
CA GLN A 181 -17.74 -28.15 -12.55
C GLN A 181 -16.59 -27.67 -11.67
N THR A 182 -15.55 -28.49 -11.58
CA THR A 182 -14.30 -28.11 -10.90
C THR A 182 -13.31 -27.55 -11.91
N ILE A 183 -12.87 -26.32 -11.66
CA ILE A 183 -11.83 -25.63 -12.43
C ILE A 183 -10.51 -25.77 -11.67
N VAL A 184 -9.50 -26.36 -12.32
CA VAL A 184 -8.16 -26.53 -11.76
C VAL A 184 -7.32 -25.31 -12.13
N LEU A 185 -6.62 -24.75 -11.15
CA LEU A 185 -5.70 -23.63 -11.28
C LEU A 185 -4.30 -24.15 -11.63
N ASP A 186 -3.50 -23.30 -12.30
CA ASP A 186 -2.11 -23.56 -12.67
C ASP A 186 -1.13 -23.19 -11.53
N HIS A 187 -1.66 -22.59 -10.46
CA HIS A 187 -0.95 -22.14 -9.28
C HIS A 187 -1.71 -22.54 -8.01
N ASP A 188 -0.98 -22.92 -6.97
CA ASP A 188 -1.50 -23.17 -5.63
C ASP A 188 -1.50 -21.83 -4.88
N PHE A 189 -2.69 -21.31 -4.59
CA PHE A 189 -2.89 -20.08 -3.83
C PHE A 189 -2.96 -20.35 -2.33
N ASP A 190 -2.40 -19.46 -1.51
CA ASP A 190 -2.46 -19.53 -0.06
C ASP A 190 -3.83 -19.08 0.46
N ASN A 191 -4.34 -17.96 -0.06
CA ASN A 191 -5.64 -17.38 0.29
C ASN A 191 -6.44 -17.05 -0.98
N PRO A 192 -6.90 -18.07 -1.73
CA PRO A 192 -7.62 -17.87 -2.99
C PRO A 192 -8.92 -17.11 -2.82
N VAL A 193 -9.09 -16.07 -3.63
CA VAL A 193 -10.31 -15.28 -3.80
C VAL A 193 -10.69 -15.31 -5.28
N ILE A 194 -11.91 -15.73 -5.59
CA ILE A 194 -12.34 -16.02 -6.97
C ILE A 194 -13.41 -15.03 -7.42
N PHE A 195 -13.30 -14.52 -8.65
CA PHE A 195 -14.33 -13.73 -9.32
C PHE A 195 -14.72 -14.41 -10.62
N ALA A 196 -16.02 -14.55 -10.90
CA ALA A 196 -16.52 -15.33 -12.04
C ALA A 196 -17.70 -14.66 -12.79
N ASN A 197 -18.05 -13.43 -12.45
CA ASN A 197 -19.15 -12.67 -13.07
C ASN A 197 -18.63 -11.64 -14.10
N PRO A 198 -19.41 -11.33 -15.16
CA PRO A 198 -20.74 -11.85 -15.49
C PRO A 198 -20.74 -13.08 -16.40
N LEU A 199 -21.90 -13.74 -16.53
CA LEU A 199 -22.17 -14.76 -17.55
C LEU A 199 -22.51 -14.13 -18.92
N SER A 200 -22.20 -14.85 -20.00
CA SER A 200 -22.70 -14.49 -21.33
C SER A 200 -24.22 -14.63 -21.42
N TYR A 201 -24.80 -14.20 -22.54
CA TYR A 201 -26.24 -14.27 -22.82
C TYR A 201 -26.53 -15.22 -24.00
N ASN A 202 -26.34 -16.52 -23.78
CA ASN A 202 -26.73 -17.58 -24.70
C ASN A 202 -28.16 -18.07 -24.44
N GLY A 203 -28.58 -18.11 -23.17
CA GLY A 203 -29.94 -18.40 -22.72
C GLY A 203 -30.66 -17.13 -22.22
N PRO A 204 -32.01 -17.08 -22.31
CA PRO A 204 -32.78 -15.90 -21.95
C PRO A 204 -33.12 -15.78 -20.46
N ALA A 205 -32.94 -16.84 -19.68
CA ALA A 205 -33.28 -16.85 -18.25
C ALA A 205 -32.18 -16.14 -17.43
N PRO A 206 -32.53 -15.42 -16.37
CA PRO A 206 -31.56 -14.86 -15.45
C PRO A 206 -30.69 -15.95 -14.81
N SER A 207 -29.39 -15.71 -14.70
CA SER A 207 -28.48 -16.67 -14.09
C SER A 207 -27.18 -16.03 -13.60
N ILE A 208 -26.50 -16.72 -12.68
CA ILE A 208 -25.22 -16.33 -12.09
C ILE A 208 -24.21 -17.48 -12.10
N ALA A 209 -22.91 -17.16 -12.00
CA ALA A 209 -21.89 -18.13 -11.64
C ALA A 209 -21.89 -18.31 -10.10
N ARG A 210 -22.34 -19.47 -9.62
CA ARG A 210 -22.36 -19.83 -8.20
C ARG A 210 -21.12 -20.62 -7.85
N ILE A 211 -20.26 -20.06 -7.00
CA ILE A 211 -19.10 -20.76 -6.46
C ILE A 211 -19.55 -21.61 -5.28
N THR A 212 -19.15 -22.89 -5.26
CA THR A 212 -19.60 -23.86 -4.25
C THR A 212 -18.48 -24.41 -3.37
N ASP A 213 -17.23 -24.36 -3.84
CA ASP A 213 -16.05 -24.81 -3.10
C ASP A 213 -14.81 -24.09 -3.62
N ILE A 214 -13.92 -23.68 -2.72
CA ILE A 214 -12.63 -23.05 -3.05
C ILE A 214 -11.54 -23.79 -2.28
N GLN A 215 -10.46 -24.10 -2.98
CA GLN A 215 -9.27 -24.76 -2.48
C GLN A 215 -8.05 -24.04 -3.06
N SER A 216 -6.86 -24.32 -2.55
CA SER A 216 -5.62 -23.64 -3.00
C SER A 216 -5.39 -23.78 -4.51
N ASP A 217 -5.72 -24.93 -5.10
CA ASP A 217 -5.37 -25.30 -6.47
C ASP A 217 -6.58 -25.41 -7.41
N ARG A 218 -7.80 -25.12 -6.93
CA ARG A 218 -9.05 -25.31 -7.67
C ARG A 218 -10.23 -24.63 -7.02
N PHE A 219 -11.28 -24.38 -7.80
CA PHE A 219 -12.60 -24.02 -7.29
C PHE A 219 -13.70 -24.77 -8.05
N SER A 220 -14.87 -24.90 -7.45
CA SER A 220 -16.05 -25.50 -8.09
C SER A 220 -17.13 -24.43 -8.31
N VAL A 221 -17.76 -24.48 -9.48
CA VAL A 221 -18.73 -23.48 -9.95
C VAL A 221 -19.84 -24.15 -10.75
N GLU A 222 -21.07 -23.65 -10.61
CA GLU A 222 -22.23 -24.01 -11.43
C GLU A 222 -22.99 -22.77 -11.87
N LEU A 223 -23.79 -22.91 -12.92
CA LEU A 223 -24.81 -21.92 -13.27
C LEU A 223 -26.00 -22.10 -12.33
N GLN A 224 -26.41 -21.03 -11.67
CA GLN A 224 -27.61 -21.02 -10.84
C GLN A 224 -28.63 -20.01 -11.38
N GLU A 225 -29.88 -20.43 -11.47
CA GLU A 225 -31.03 -19.59 -11.85
C GLU A 225 -31.85 -19.18 -10.60
N PRO A 226 -32.63 -18.08 -10.66
CA PRO A 226 -33.60 -17.70 -9.63
C PRO A 226 -34.68 -18.76 -9.36
N SER A 227 -35.42 -18.62 -8.25
CA SER A 227 -36.31 -19.67 -7.75
C SER A 227 -37.56 -19.94 -8.61
N ASN A 228 -37.88 -19.07 -9.56
CA ASN A 228 -38.99 -19.23 -10.50
C ASN A 228 -38.64 -20.01 -11.77
N GLU A 229 -37.34 -20.22 -12.04
CA GLU A 229 -36.88 -20.96 -13.22
C GLU A 229 -36.88 -22.48 -12.99
N ASP A 230 -36.62 -23.26 -14.05
CA ASP A 230 -36.73 -24.72 -14.01
C ASP A 230 -35.41 -25.45 -13.71
N GLY A 231 -34.32 -24.71 -13.57
CA GLY A 231 -32.98 -25.21 -13.27
C GLY A 231 -32.22 -25.73 -14.49
N THR A 232 -32.78 -25.62 -15.70
CA THR A 232 -32.12 -26.04 -16.95
C THR A 232 -31.80 -24.82 -17.80
N HIS A 233 -30.51 -24.50 -17.98
CA HIS A 233 -30.09 -23.34 -18.75
C HIS A 233 -29.27 -23.74 -19.99
N ALA A 234 -29.20 -22.84 -20.98
CA ALA A 234 -28.22 -22.97 -22.06
C ALA A 234 -26.80 -22.82 -21.49
N GLU A 235 -25.82 -23.56 -22.02
CA GLU A 235 -24.42 -23.38 -21.64
C GLU A 235 -23.98 -21.91 -21.81
N GLU A 236 -23.36 -21.35 -20.78
CA GLU A 236 -22.83 -19.99 -20.77
C GLU A 236 -21.29 -19.96 -20.74
N THR A 237 -20.74 -18.85 -21.23
CA THR A 237 -19.33 -18.50 -21.11
C THR A 237 -19.14 -17.53 -19.96
N PHE A 238 -18.11 -17.76 -19.16
CA PHE A 238 -17.67 -16.82 -18.13
C PHE A 238 -16.14 -16.72 -18.11
N SER A 239 -15.64 -15.55 -17.71
CA SER A 239 -14.23 -15.37 -17.40
C SER A 239 -14.05 -15.44 -15.89
N PHE A 240 -12.91 -15.96 -15.44
CA PHE A 240 -12.57 -15.98 -14.01
C PHE A 240 -11.25 -15.29 -13.73
N LEU A 241 -11.15 -14.76 -12.52
CA LEU A 241 -9.92 -14.24 -11.94
C LEU A 241 -9.80 -14.83 -10.52
N ALA A 242 -8.80 -15.68 -10.33
CA ALA A 242 -8.36 -16.10 -9.00
C ALA A 242 -7.28 -15.13 -8.53
N LEU A 243 -7.32 -14.72 -7.26
CA LEU A 243 -6.42 -13.75 -6.65
C LEU A 243 -5.98 -14.20 -5.26
N GLU A 244 -4.77 -13.85 -4.86
CA GLU A 244 -4.38 -13.85 -3.45
C GLU A 244 -5.06 -12.68 -2.72
N LYS A 245 -5.62 -12.97 -1.54
CA LYS A 245 -6.06 -11.92 -0.61
C LYS A 245 -4.88 -11.03 -0.20
N GLY A 246 -5.08 -9.72 -0.14
CA GLY A 246 -4.06 -8.74 0.27
C GLY A 246 -4.02 -7.49 -0.60
N VAL A 247 -3.09 -6.59 -0.30
CA VAL A 247 -2.79 -5.40 -1.10
C VAL A 247 -1.57 -5.68 -1.97
N TRP A 248 -1.70 -5.43 -3.26
CA TRP A 248 -0.72 -5.76 -4.28
C TRP A 248 -0.45 -4.58 -5.19
N THR A 249 0.80 -4.45 -5.63
CA THR A 249 1.22 -3.50 -6.66
C THR A 249 1.70 -4.26 -7.89
N LEU A 250 1.17 -3.88 -9.06
CA LEU A 250 1.60 -4.41 -10.35
C LEU A 250 2.89 -3.71 -10.81
N SER A 251 3.56 -4.31 -11.80
CA SER A 251 4.82 -3.76 -12.33
C SER A 251 4.72 -2.33 -12.91
N ASP A 252 3.51 -1.87 -13.27
CA ASP A 252 3.24 -0.52 -13.76
C ASP A 252 2.77 0.47 -12.67
N GLY A 253 2.72 0.03 -11.41
CA GLY A 253 2.28 0.83 -10.27
C GLY A 253 0.77 0.78 -10.00
N THR A 254 -0.01 0.02 -10.78
CA THR A 254 -1.42 -0.23 -10.48
C THR A 254 -1.54 -0.97 -9.16
N VAL A 255 -2.46 -0.52 -8.29
CA VAL A 255 -2.72 -1.15 -7.00
C VAL A 255 -4.00 -1.97 -7.09
N ILE A 256 -3.96 -3.14 -6.47
CA ILE A 256 -5.08 -4.07 -6.31
C ILE A 256 -5.18 -4.41 -4.83
N GLU A 257 -6.36 -4.26 -4.26
CA GLU A 257 -6.66 -4.71 -2.91
C GLU A 257 -7.77 -5.75 -2.97
N VAL A 258 -7.53 -6.89 -2.33
CA VAL A 258 -8.40 -8.07 -2.40
C VAL A 258 -8.77 -8.48 -0.98
N GLY A 259 -10.07 -8.59 -0.72
CA GLY A 259 -10.57 -8.93 0.60
C GLY A 259 -11.79 -9.85 0.58
N THR A 260 -12.16 -10.30 1.78
CA THR A 260 -13.33 -11.14 2.03
C THR A 260 -14.03 -10.69 3.30
N ILE A 261 -15.34 -10.88 3.36
CA ILE A 261 -16.18 -10.64 4.53
C ILE A 261 -17.25 -11.71 4.65
N ASP A 262 -17.55 -12.16 5.87
CA ASP A 262 -18.69 -13.03 6.13
C ASP A 262 -19.91 -12.16 6.46
N THR A 263 -20.99 -12.27 5.67
CA THR A 263 -22.18 -11.45 5.89
C THR A 263 -23.47 -12.16 5.48
N ASN A 264 -24.58 -11.74 6.09
CA ASN A 264 -25.95 -12.03 5.66
C ASN A 264 -26.76 -10.74 5.44
N ALA A 265 -26.08 -9.61 5.26
CA ALA A 265 -26.69 -8.32 4.97
C ALA A 265 -27.47 -8.39 3.65
N ILE A 266 -28.73 -7.98 3.65
CA ILE A 266 -29.58 -7.98 2.44
C ILE A 266 -29.79 -6.55 1.95
N ALA A 267 -29.58 -6.35 0.65
CA ALA A 267 -29.81 -5.08 -0.03
C ALA A 267 -31.25 -4.57 0.23
N GLY A 268 -31.38 -3.26 0.42
CA GLY A 268 -32.63 -2.62 0.84
C GLY A 268 -32.94 -2.70 2.35
N SER A 269 -32.26 -3.57 3.11
CA SER A 269 -32.39 -3.67 4.57
C SER A 269 -31.15 -3.16 5.31
N TYR A 270 -29.97 -3.69 5.00
CA TYR A 270 -28.71 -3.35 5.66
C TYR A 270 -27.55 -3.53 4.68
N TRP A 271 -26.52 -2.70 4.84
CA TRP A 271 -25.30 -2.71 4.03
C TRP A 271 -24.09 -2.85 4.96
N GLU A 272 -23.16 -3.72 4.58
CA GLU A 272 -21.82 -3.71 5.16
C GLU A 272 -21.03 -2.55 4.58
N ASN A 273 -20.28 -1.85 5.42
CA ASN A 273 -19.36 -0.82 4.96
C ASN A 273 -17.95 -1.39 4.93
N ILE A 274 -17.40 -1.53 3.74
CA ILE A 274 -16.04 -2.02 3.51
C ILE A 274 -15.12 -0.81 3.42
N THR A 275 -14.10 -0.78 4.26
CA THR A 275 -13.02 0.22 4.22
C THR A 275 -11.81 -0.40 3.56
N PHE A 276 -11.13 0.36 2.69
CA PHE A 276 -9.88 -0.08 2.08
C PHE A 276 -8.71 0.16 3.04
N ASP A 277 -7.77 -0.77 3.08
CA ASP A 277 -6.49 -0.64 3.77
C ASP A 277 -5.53 0.26 2.97
N TYR A 278 -5.68 0.30 1.63
CA TYR A 278 -4.91 1.19 0.76
C TYR A 278 -5.59 2.55 0.56
N ASP A 279 -4.82 3.63 0.74
CA ASP A 279 -5.26 5.01 0.48
C ASP A 279 -5.32 5.30 -1.04
N PHE A 280 -6.42 4.93 -1.68
CA PHE A 280 -6.62 5.27 -3.09
C PHE A 280 -6.73 6.78 -3.31
N THR A 281 -6.10 7.30 -4.35
CA THR A 281 -6.21 8.73 -4.72
C THR A 281 -7.55 9.07 -5.39
N ASN A 282 -8.19 8.09 -6.03
CA ASN A 282 -9.49 8.19 -6.67
C ASN A 282 -10.29 6.93 -6.35
N ALA A 283 -11.63 6.98 -6.46
CA ALA A 283 -12.47 5.80 -6.30
C ALA A 283 -11.99 4.65 -7.22
N PRO A 284 -11.67 3.47 -6.67
CA PRO A 284 -11.21 2.33 -7.45
C PRO A 284 -12.38 1.62 -8.13
N ILE A 285 -12.05 0.72 -9.06
CA ILE A 285 -13.01 -0.20 -9.66
C ILE A 285 -13.19 -1.38 -8.72
N VAL A 286 -14.39 -1.48 -8.13
CA VAL A 286 -14.79 -2.59 -7.26
C VAL A 286 -15.55 -3.69 -8.01
N LEU A 287 -15.14 -4.94 -7.82
CA LEU A 287 -15.86 -6.15 -8.21
C LEU A 287 -16.15 -7.03 -6.98
N THR A 288 -17.23 -7.81 -7.01
CA THR A 288 -17.70 -8.60 -5.86
C THR A 288 -18.23 -9.97 -6.29
N GLN A 289 -18.10 -10.97 -5.41
CA GLN A 289 -18.51 -12.35 -5.71
C GLN A 289 -18.81 -13.14 -4.43
N VAL A 290 -19.96 -13.82 -4.36
CA VAL A 290 -20.23 -14.81 -3.30
C VAL A 290 -19.29 -16.01 -3.48
N GLN A 291 -18.56 -16.38 -2.43
CA GLN A 291 -17.53 -17.44 -2.43
C GLN A 291 -18.03 -18.79 -1.91
N THR A 292 -19.13 -18.79 -1.14
CA THR A 292 -19.67 -19.97 -0.47
C THR A 292 -21.13 -20.24 -0.86
N ASP A 293 -21.58 -21.45 -0.55
CA ASP A 293 -22.95 -21.92 -0.71
C ASP A 293 -23.48 -22.48 0.63
N ASN A 294 -23.40 -21.65 1.69
CA ASN A 294 -23.83 -22.05 3.03
C ASN A 294 -25.36 -22.10 3.16
N ASP A 295 -26.07 -21.30 2.35
CA ASP A 295 -27.51 -21.35 2.13
C ASP A 295 -27.79 -21.47 0.63
N ALA A 296 -28.58 -22.49 0.28
CA ALA A 296 -28.83 -22.89 -1.11
C ALA A 296 -29.80 -21.95 -1.85
N SER A 297 -30.39 -20.95 -1.17
CA SER A 297 -31.21 -19.95 -1.85
C SER A 297 -30.38 -19.13 -2.85
N PHE A 298 -31.04 -18.71 -3.93
CA PHE A 298 -30.43 -17.87 -4.94
C PHE A 298 -30.01 -16.53 -4.32
N VAL A 299 -28.74 -16.17 -4.47
CA VAL A 299 -28.23 -14.89 -4.02
C VAL A 299 -27.04 -14.44 -4.86
N LYS A 300 -26.95 -13.13 -5.05
CA LYS A 300 -25.82 -12.44 -5.69
C LYS A 300 -25.39 -11.26 -4.84
N THR A 301 -24.30 -10.61 -5.22
CA THR A 301 -23.84 -9.40 -4.54
C THR A 301 -24.45 -8.15 -5.14
N ARG A 302 -24.64 -7.13 -4.32
CA ARG A 302 -24.81 -5.75 -4.73
C ARG A 302 -23.81 -4.86 -3.99
N GLN A 303 -23.38 -3.79 -4.66
CA GLN A 303 -22.53 -2.77 -4.08
C GLN A 303 -23.04 -1.37 -4.39
N ASN A 304 -22.67 -0.42 -3.55
CA ASN A 304 -23.07 0.99 -3.70
C ASN A 304 -22.04 1.92 -3.05
N ASN A 305 -22.21 3.24 -3.23
CA ASN A 305 -21.45 4.28 -2.54
C ASN A 305 -19.92 4.09 -2.58
N ILE A 306 -19.38 3.72 -3.75
CA ILE A 306 -17.95 3.52 -3.92
C ILE A 306 -17.24 4.87 -3.87
N THR A 307 -16.28 4.99 -2.98
CA THR A 307 -15.41 6.15 -2.78
C THR A 307 -13.96 5.70 -2.79
N GLN A 308 -13.03 6.64 -2.63
CA GLN A 308 -11.61 6.31 -2.53
C GLN A 308 -11.27 5.56 -1.22
N ASP A 309 -12.11 5.67 -0.18
CA ASP A 309 -11.85 5.13 1.16
C ASP A 309 -12.58 3.79 1.39
N GLY A 310 -13.54 3.43 0.53
CA GLY A 310 -14.37 2.25 0.74
C GLY A 310 -15.65 2.21 -0.10
N PHE A 311 -16.49 1.20 0.15
CA PHE A 311 -17.77 1.00 -0.52
C PHE A 311 -18.78 0.22 0.35
N ASP A 312 -20.05 0.25 -0.02
CA ASP A 312 -21.10 -0.52 0.64
C ASP A 312 -21.33 -1.85 -0.10
N LEU A 313 -21.52 -2.93 0.65
CA LEU A 313 -21.74 -4.30 0.14
C LEU A 313 -22.96 -4.96 0.80
N ALA A 314 -23.76 -5.66 0.01
CA ALA A 314 -24.82 -6.54 0.52
C ALA A 314 -25.06 -7.73 -0.40
N LEU A 315 -25.76 -8.73 0.11
CA LEU A 315 -26.37 -9.80 -0.66
C LEU A 315 -27.72 -9.35 -1.23
N GLU A 316 -28.11 -9.88 -2.39
CA GLU A 316 -29.38 -9.61 -3.05
C GLU A 316 -30.02 -10.92 -3.53
N ASN A 317 -31.15 -11.27 -2.92
CA ASN A 317 -31.98 -12.41 -3.33
C ASN A 317 -32.75 -12.12 -4.63
N ASP A 318 -33.45 -13.11 -5.17
CA ASP A 318 -34.50 -12.90 -6.18
C ASP A 318 -35.72 -12.19 -5.56
N GLU A 319 -36.54 -11.56 -6.42
CA GLU A 319 -37.58 -10.62 -6.01
C GLU A 319 -38.59 -11.24 -5.03
N ALA A 320 -39.00 -12.49 -5.30
CA ALA A 320 -39.91 -13.27 -4.48
C ALA A 320 -39.39 -13.51 -3.05
N ASN A 321 -38.08 -13.43 -2.84
CA ASN A 321 -37.41 -13.73 -1.58
C ASN A 321 -36.64 -12.52 -0.98
N LEU A 322 -36.84 -11.30 -1.48
CA LEU A 322 -36.21 -10.06 -0.98
C LEU A 322 -36.27 -9.87 0.54
N ASN A 323 -37.35 -10.33 1.18
CA ASN A 323 -37.59 -10.16 2.62
C ASN A 323 -37.44 -11.46 3.43
N SER A 324 -36.89 -12.51 2.83
CA SER A 324 -36.74 -13.82 3.48
C SER A 324 -35.47 -13.95 4.32
N GLY A 325 -34.52 -13.02 4.16
CA GLY A 325 -33.17 -13.11 4.71
C GLY A 325 -32.28 -14.03 3.87
N HIS A 326 -31.09 -14.34 4.36
CA HIS A 326 -30.18 -15.33 3.78
C HIS A 326 -29.28 -15.88 4.90
N GLY A 327 -28.76 -17.10 4.75
CA GLY A 327 -27.63 -17.57 5.54
C GLY A 327 -26.38 -16.70 5.34
N THR A 328 -25.46 -16.75 6.31
CA THR A 328 -24.18 -16.05 6.19
C THR A 328 -23.32 -16.69 5.10
N GLU A 329 -22.87 -15.88 4.15
CA GLU A 329 -21.94 -16.27 3.09
C GLU A 329 -20.64 -15.49 3.22
N THR A 330 -19.53 -16.11 2.84
CA THR A 330 -18.29 -15.40 2.56
C THR A 330 -18.42 -14.70 1.22
N VAL A 331 -18.22 -13.39 1.20
CA VAL A 331 -18.27 -12.55 0.00
C VAL A 331 -16.89 -11.96 -0.25
N ALA A 332 -16.40 -12.13 -1.46
CA ALA A 332 -15.17 -11.54 -1.95
C ALA A 332 -15.41 -10.16 -2.54
N TRP A 333 -14.38 -9.32 -2.44
CA TRP A 333 -14.29 -8.06 -3.14
C TRP A 333 -12.86 -7.80 -3.62
N VAL A 334 -12.73 -7.09 -4.73
CA VAL A 334 -11.46 -6.56 -5.23
C VAL A 334 -11.66 -5.11 -5.60
N ALA A 335 -10.72 -4.25 -5.19
CA ALA A 335 -10.60 -2.86 -5.59
C ALA A 335 -9.32 -2.69 -6.40
N ILE A 336 -9.44 -2.24 -7.65
CA ILE A 336 -8.30 -1.98 -8.53
C ILE A 336 -8.29 -0.52 -8.98
N SER A 337 -7.10 0.10 -8.99
CA SER A 337 -6.92 1.45 -9.53
C SER A 337 -7.48 1.54 -10.95
N SER A 338 -8.36 2.53 -11.19
CA SER A 338 -8.97 2.73 -12.51
C SER A 338 -7.92 3.10 -13.56
N GLY A 339 -8.03 2.55 -14.77
CA GLY A 339 -7.14 2.90 -15.87
C GLY A 339 -6.87 1.76 -16.83
N THR A 340 -5.85 1.95 -17.65
CA THR A 340 -5.31 0.94 -18.57
C THR A 340 -3.85 0.70 -18.25
N GLY A 341 -3.42 -0.55 -18.26
CA GLY A 341 -2.06 -0.92 -17.92
C GLY A 341 -1.60 -2.22 -18.56
N ASP A 342 -0.47 -2.72 -18.08
CA ASP A 342 0.12 -4.01 -18.48
C ASP A 342 0.35 -4.88 -17.26
N TRP A 343 -0.22 -6.09 -17.28
CA TRP A 343 -0.05 -7.09 -16.24
C TRP A 343 0.63 -8.32 -16.83
N ASP A 344 1.95 -8.40 -16.67
CA ASP A 344 2.80 -9.47 -17.23
C ASP A 344 2.67 -9.67 -18.74
N GLY A 345 2.66 -8.56 -19.50
CA GLY A 345 2.50 -8.57 -20.95
C GLY A 345 1.05 -8.71 -21.42
N ASN A 346 0.08 -8.68 -20.49
CA ASN A 346 -1.35 -8.64 -20.80
C ASN A 346 -1.84 -7.21 -20.60
N THR A 347 -2.29 -6.57 -21.68
CA THR A 347 -3.02 -5.31 -21.56
C THR A 347 -4.28 -5.55 -20.73
N PHE A 348 -4.54 -4.67 -19.76
CA PHE A 348 -5.80 -4.65 -19.03
C PHE A 348 -6.45 -3.26 -19.04
N MET A 349 -7.75 -3.24 -18.76
CA MET A 349 -8.55 -2.04 -18.55
C MET A 349 -9.48 -2.25 -17.36
N ALA A 350 -9.32 -1.43 -16.32
CA ALA A 350 -10.24 -1.29 -15.21
C ALA A 350 -11.02 0.02 -15.39
N GLY A 351 -12.34 -0.05 -15.53
CA GLY A 351 -13.15 1.14 -15.75
C GLY A 351 -14.59 1.01 -15.28
N GLU A 352 -15.34 2.09 -15.50
CA GLU A 352 -16.75 2.19 -15.22
C GLU A 352 -17.51 2.76 -16.42
N THR A 353 -18.83 2.57 -16.44
CA THR A 353 -19.70 3.06 -17.52
C THR A 353 -20.32 4.41 -17.21
N GLY A 354 -20.52 4.75 -15.94
CA GLY A 354 -21.44 5.79 -15.49
C GLY A 354 -22.91 5.34 -15.59
N ASP A 355 -23.85 6.23 -15.24
CA ASP A 355 -25.29 5.91 -15.14
C ASP A 355 -25.96 5.76 -16.54
N TYR A 356 -25.65 4.69 -17.27
CA TYR A 356 -26.16 4.47 -18.64
C TYR A 356 -26.71 3.07 -18.93
N VAL A 357 -26.38 2.05 -18.14
CA VAL A 357 -26.73 0.65 -18.47
C VAL A 357 -28.13 0.34 -17.96
N THR A 358 -28.98 -0.26 -18.80
CA THR A 358 -30.39 -0.57 -18.50
C THR A 358 -30.68 -2.02 -18.89
N GLU A 359 -31.95 -2.41 -18.99
CA GLU A 359 -32.38 -3.69 -19.55
C GLU A 359 -32.00 -3.88 -21.02
N ALA A 360 -31.80 -2.77 -21.75
CA ALA A 360 -31.34 -2.78 -23.13
C ALA A 360 -29.82 -2.91 -23.22
N PHE A 361 -29.34 -3.72 -24.17
CA PHE A 361 -27.90 -3.87 -24.44
C PHE A 361 -27.23 -2.53 -24.73
N TYR A 362 -26.24 -2.21 -23.91
CA TYR A 362 -25.36 -1.05 -24.00
C TYR A 362 -24.00 -1.48 -24.55
N THR A 363 -23.50 -0.79 -25.57
CA THR A 363 -22.17 -1.05 -26.13
C THR A 363 -21.09 -0.33 -25.33
N LEU A 364 -20.32 -1.09 -24.56
CA LEU A 364 -19.11 -0.63 -23.88
C LEU A 364 -17.92 -0.72 -24.84
N ASN A 365 -17.26 0.41 -25.11
CA ASN A 365 -16.16 0.49 -26.06
C ASN A 365 -14.81 0.49 -25.34
N PHE A 366 -13.89 -0.40 -25.75
CA PHE A 366 -12.53 -0.50 -25.20
C PHE A 366 -11.53 0.47 -25.84
N GLY A 367 -11.97 1.36 -26.73
CA GLY A 367 -11.10 2.38 -27.34
C GLY A 367 -9.95 1.84 -28.21
N ASN A 368 -10.02 0.59 -28.67
CA ASN A 368 -8.94 -0.16 -29.33
C ASN A 368 -7.74 -0.47 -28.41
N ALA A 369 -7.98 -0.65 -27.11
CA ALA A 369 -6.93 -1.08 -26.17
C ALA A 369 -6.43 -2.51 -26.44
N PHE A 370 -7.28 -3.38 -27.00
CA PHE A 370 -6.96 -4.80 -27.16
C PHE A 370 -6.75 -5.22 -28.63
N ASN A 371 -5.77 -6.09 -28.84
CA ASN A 371 -5.49 -6.86 -30.06
C ASN A 371 -6.34 -8.14 -30.15
N LYS A 372 -6.80 -8.69 -29.03
CA LYS A 372 -7.66 -9.88 -28.92
C LYS A 372 -8.85 -9.60 -28.02
N ALA A 373 -9.90 -10.43 -28.11
CA ALA A 373 -11.03 -10.33 -27.19
C ALA A 373 -10.52 -10.59 -25.75
N PRO A 374 -10.70 -9.65 -24.80
CA PRO A 374 -10.24 -9.82 -23.43
C PRO A 374 -11.10 -10.84 -22.67
N LYS A 375 -10.64 -11.21 -21.49
CA LYS A 375 -11.42 -11.83 -20.41
C LYS A 375 -12.14 -10.70 -19.70
N PHE A 376 -13.46 -10.76 -19.66
CA PHE A 376 -14.30 -9.68 -19.17
C PHE A 376 -14.93 -10.08 -17.84
N LEU A 377 -14.66 -9.29 -16.81
CA LEU A 377 -15.31 -9.34 -15.51
C LEU A 377 -16.04 -8.03 -15.25
N GLY A 378 -17.10 -8.07 -14.45
CA GLY A 378 -17.89 -6.89 -14.16
C GLY A 378 -19.03 -7.15 -13.19
N ASN A 379 -19.45 -6.07 -12.52
CA ASN A 379 -20.58 -6.07 -11.59
C ASN A 379 -21.34 -4.74 -11.70
N ILE A 380 -22.61 -4.76 -11.30
CA ILE A 380 -23.39 -3.54 -11.08
C ILE A 380 -22.80 -2.83 -9.86
N ALA A 381 -22.35 -1.59 -10.06
CA ALA A 381 -21.60 -0.80 -9.09
C ALA A 381 -22.47 0.23 -8.34
N SER A 382 -23.78 0.16 -8.55
CA SER A 382 -24.78 1.05 -7.97
C SER A 382 -26.05 0.28 -7.58
N TYR A 383 -26.93 0.98 -6.85
CA TYR A 383 -28.21 0.47 -6.39
C TYR A 383 -29.30 1.52 -6.62
N TYR A 384 -29.67 1.73 -7.88
CA TYR A 384 -30.67 2.73 -8.26
C TYR A 384 -32.04 2.10 -8.54
N GLY A 385 -32.08 0.93 -9.20
CA GLY A 385 -33.30 0.15 -9.40
C GLY A 385 -33.82 -0.46 -8.10
N SER A 386 -35.14 -0.69 -8.01
CA SER A 386 -35.74 -1.36 -6.84
C SER A 386 -35.71 -2.88 -6.93
N ASP A 387 -35.60 -3.41 -8.14
CA ASP A 387 -35.85 -4.82 -8.41
C ASP A 387 -34.51 -5.55 -8.58
N PRO A 388 -34.38 -6.78 -8.04
CA PRO A 388 -33.12 -7.52 -8.11
C PRO A 388 -32.65 -7.74 -9.55
N SER A 389 -31.36 -7.52 -9.79
CA SER A 389 -30.84 -7.59 -11.14
C SER A 389 -29.38 -8.05 -11.24
N GLY A 390 -29.06 -8.74 -12.34
CA GLY A 390 -27.72 -9.23 -12.65
C GLY A 390 -27.11 -8.51 -13.85
N LEU A 391 -25.80 -8.66 -14.04
CA LEU A 391 -25.12 -8.20 -15.25
C LEU A 391 -24.96 -9.38 -16.21
N ARG A 392 -25.29 -9.17 -17.50
CA ARG A 392 -25.02 -10.13 -18.58
C ARG A 392 -24.28 -9.46 -19.72
N TYR A 393 -23.57 -10.25 -20.52
CA TYR A 393 -22.86 -9.74 -21.69
C TYR A 393 -23.05 -10.56 -22.96
N GLN A 394 -22.84 -9.94 -24.12
CA GLN A 394 -22.76 -10.60 -25.42
C GLN A 394 -21.79 -9.87 -26.36
N ASN A 395 -21.53 -10.47 -27.53
CA ASN A 395 -20.77 -9.86 -28.62
C ASN A 395 -19.37 -9.34 -28.25
N LEU A 396 -18.74 -9.91 -27.21
CA LEU A 396 -17.39 -9.57 -26.76
C LEU A 396 -16.37 -9.79 -27.87
N ASN A 397 -15.67 -8.72 -28.24
CA ASN A 397 -14.56 -8.72 -29.18
C ASN A 397 -13.44 -7.79 -28.66
N ASN A 398 -12.38 -7.59 -29.44
CA ASN A 398 -11.24 -6.78 -29.00
C ASN A 398 -11.51 -5.26 -28.94
N GLY A 399 -12.60 -4.79 -29.55
CA GLY A 399 -12.97 -3.38 -29.58
C GLY A 399 -14.10 -3.00 -28.62
N ASN A 400 -15.02 -3.91 -28.32
CA ASN A 400 -16.18 -3.66 -27.47
C ASN A 400 -16.80 -4.95 -26.90
N VAL A 401 -17.73 -4.73 -25.97
CA VAL A 401 -18.68 -5.72 -25.45
C VAL A 401 -20.06 -5.07 -25.33
N GLU A 402 -21.12 -5.86 -25.51
CA GLU A 402 -22.48 -5.42 -25.20
C GLU A 402 -22.88 -5.97 -23.84
N ILE A 403 -23.33 -5.11 -22.94
CA ILE A 403 -23.76 -5.48 -21.58
C ILE A 403 -25.18 -5.01 -21.32
N LYS A 404 -25.91 -5.72 -20.46
CA LYS A 404 -27.23 -5.30 -19.98
C LYS A 404 -27.42 -5.62 -18.50
N ILE A 405 -28.30 -4.87 -17.86
CA ILE A 405 -28.89 -5.24 -16.57
C ILE A 405 -30.02 -6.23 -16.86
N GLU A 406 -30.06 -7.34 -16.15
CA GLU A 406 -31.10 -8.35 -16.29
C GLU A 406 -31.87 -8.45 -14.98
N GLU A 407 -33.10 -7.92 -14.98
CA GLU A 407 -34.01 -8.08 -13.85
C GLU A 407 -34.47 -9.52 -13.71
N ASP A 408 -34.62 -9.91 -12.46
CA ASP A 408 -35.32 -11.11 -12.07
C ASP A 408 -36.82 -11.02 -12.42
N THR A 409 -37.48 -12.17 -12.60
CA THR A 409 -38.92 -12.24 -12.95
C THR A 409 -39.73 -13.10 -11.98
N SER A 410 -39.24 -13.27 -10.75
CA SER A 410 -39.81 -14.24 -9.81
C SER A 410 -41.17 -13.84 -9.22
N ILE A 411 -41.52 -12.54 -9.20
CA ILE A 411 -42.87 -12.08 -8.82
C ILE A 411 -43.73 -11.76 -10.06
N ASP A 412 -43.19 -11.05 -11.04
CA ASP A 412 -43.89 -10.75 -12.29
C ASP A 412 -42.95 -10.68 -13.52
N GLU A 413 -43.53 -10.50 -14.71
CA GLU A 413 -42.79 -10.53 -16.00
C GLU A 413 -42.21 -9.14 -16.39
N GLU A 414 -42.27 -8.14 -15.49
CA GLU A 414 -41.70 -6.82 -15.73
C GLU A 414 -40.17 -6.91 -15.74
N ILE A 415 -39.53 -6.20 -16.67
CA ILE A 415 -38.06 -6.22 -16.85
C ILE A 415 -37.53 -4.82 -17.23
N ILE A 416 -38.27 -3.76 -16.93
CA ILE A 416 -37.88 -2.39 -17.27
C ILE A 416 -37.00 -1.83 -16.13
N HIS A 417 -35.69 -1.86 -16.34
CA HIS A 417 -34.73 -1.34 -15.37
C HIS A 417 -34.34 0.11 -15.68
N ILE A 418 -34.17 0.93 -14.64
CA ILE A 418 -33.56 2.26 -14.81
C ILE A 418 -32.05 2.17 -15.08
N THR A 419 -31.37 3.30 -15.33
CA THR A 419 -29.92 3.29 -15.55
C THR A 419 -29.15 2.88 -14.29
N GLU A 420 -28.12 2.06 -14.46
CA GLU A 420 -27.12 1.68 -13.45
C GLU A 420 -25.70 1.99 -13.95
N ASN A 421 -24.76 2.17 -13.02
CA ASN A 421 -23.33 2.17 -13.27
C ASN A 421 -22.79 0.74 -13.18
N VAL A 422 -21.96 0.36 -14.14
CA VAL A 422 -21.26 -0.93 -14.20
C VAL A 422 -19.76 -0.70 -14.11
N HIS A 423 -19.13 -1.35 -13.15
CA HIS A 423 -17.68 -1.48 -13.02
C HIS A 423 -17.21 -2.74 -13.76
N PHE A 424 -16.05 -2.66 -14.41
CA PHE A 424 -15.51 -3.78 -15.17
C PHE A 424 -13.98 -3.85 -15.13
N LEU A 425 -13.48 -5.08 -15.26
CA LEU A 425 -12.07 -5.39 -15.50
C LEU A 425 -11.97 -6.27 -16.74
N ALA A 426 -11.18 -5.83 -17.73
CA ALA A 426 -10.92 -6.55 -18.96
C ALA A 426 -9.43 -6.84 -19.11
N ILE A 427 -9.02 -8.11 -19.29
CA ILE A 427 -7.61 -8.55 -19.38
C ILE A 427 -7.39 -9.35 -20.68
N GLU A 428 -6.42 -9.00 -21.51
CA GLU A 428 -6.29 -9.57 -22.87
C GLU A 428 -5.98 -11.09 -22.92
N GLY A 429 -5.20 -11.60 -21.98
CA GLY A 429 -4.67 -12.97 -22.01
C GLY A 429 -5.28 -13.93 -20.98
N THR A 430 -4.54 -15.00 -20.72
CA THR A 430 -4.84 -16.06 -19.75
C THR A 430 -3.56 -16.50 -19.07
N GLY A 431 -3.67 -17.08 -17.88
CA GLY A 431 -2.56 -17.66 -17.14
C GLY A 431 -2.31 -16.92 -15.83
N THR A 432 -1.19 -17.27 -15.21
CA THR A 432 -0.74 -16.68 -13.95
C THR A 432 -0.22 -15.26 -14.14
N LEU A 433 -0.53 -14.38 -13.20
CA LEU A 433 -0.11 -12.99 -13.16
C LEU A 433 0.54 -12.69 -11.81
N THR A 434 1.50 -11.77 -11.82
CA THR A 434 2.35 -11.46 -10.68
C THR A 434 2.12 -10.07 -10.12
N GLY A 435 2.49 -9.89 -8.86
CA GLY A 435 2.52 -8.60 -8.18
C GLY A 435 3.49 -8.64 -7.02
N SER A 436 3.92 -7.47 -6.59
CA SER A 436 4.61 -7.32 -5.33
C SER A 436 3.58 -7.00 -4.26
N ALA A 437 3.74 -7.53 -3.05
CA ALA A 437 2.92 -7.03 -1.94
C ALA A 437 3.10 -5.50 -1.86
N ASN A 438 2.01 -4.79 -1.59
CA ASN A 438 2.09 -3.37 -1.31
C ASN A 438 2.12 -3.22 0.20
N THR A 439 3.29 -3.39 0.79
CA THR A 439 3.49 -3.20 2.24
C THR A 439 3.46 -1.73 2.66
N GLY A 440 3.28 -0.79 1.72
CA GLY A 440 3.36 0.65 1.96
C GLY A 440 4.81 1.08 2.16
N ASN A 441 5.30 2.00 1.32
CA ASN A 441 6.61 2.62 1.59
C ASN A 441 6.56 3.32 2.97
N ASN A 442 7.32 2.76 3.91
CA ASN A 442 7.52 3.14 5.32
C ASN A 442 6.47 2.71 6.34
N ASP A 443 5.99 1.48 6.27
CA ASP A 443 5.67 0.75 7.48
C ASP A 443 5.99 -0.74 7.29
N PRO A 444 6.98 -1.35 7.98
CA PRO A 444 7.25 -2.78 7.88
C PRO A 444 6.12 -3.67 8.42
N LEU A 445 4.93 -3.13 8.72
CA LEU A 445 3.94 -3.78 9.58
C LEU A 445 2.47 -3.53 9.20
N THR A 446 2.14 -3.38 7.92
CA THR A 446 0.73 -3.38 7.49
C THR A 446 0.11 -4.79 7.50
N GLY A 447 -0.77 -5.04 8.49
CA GLY A 447 -1.86 -6.02 8.38
C GLY A 447 -1.59 -7.47 8.80
N LEU A 448 -0.42 -7.79 9.35
CA LEU A 448 -0.17 -9.10 9.96
C LEU A 448 0.20 -8.92 11.43
N ALA A 449 -0.48 -9.63 12.31
CA ALA A 449 0.07 -9.93 13.63
C ALA A 449 1.50 -10.44 13.43
N THR A 450 2.49 -9.63 13.80
CA THR A 450 3.88 -10.04 13.63
C THR A 450 4.22 -10.93 14.81
N GLU A 451 4.54 -12.18 14.52
CA GLU A 451 4.94 -13.14 15.54
C GLU A 451 6.43 -12.97 15.83
N GLN A 452 6.76 -12.65 17.08
CA GLN A 452 8.09 -12.85 17.62
C GLN A 452 8.05 -14.03 18.58
N THR A 453 8.75 -15.10 18.22
CA THR A 453 8.95 -16.26 19.10
C THR A 453 10.28 -16.15 19.81
N ALA A 454 10.29 -16.40 21.12
CA ALA A 454 11.54 -16.53 21.88
C ALA A 454 12.46 -17.57 21.22
N THR A 455 13.68 -17.16 20.88
CA THR A 455 14.68 -18.01 20.21
C THR A 455 15.81 -18.41 21.16
N ALA A 456 15.95 -17.72 22.31
CA ALA A 456 16.98 -17.95 23.31
C ALA A 456 16.50 -17.52 24.72
N SER A 457 17.40 -17.55 25.70
CA SER A 457 17.21 -16.91 27.00
C SER A 457 17.55 -15.42 26.88
N GLN A 458 16.74 -14.52 27.47
CA GLN A 458 16.96 -13.06 27.52
C GLN A 458 16.63 -12.33 26.21
N ASP A 459 15.52 -12.71 25.57
CA ASP A 459 15.05 -12.06 24.36
C ASP A 459 14.43 -10.68 24.66
N ILE A 460 14.56 -9.76 23.69
CA ILE A 460 13.96 -8.42 23.75
C ILE A 460 12.90 -8.33 22.66
N PHE A 461 11.64 -8.22 23.08
CA PHE A 461 10.50 -8.07 22.18
C PHE A 461 10.21 -6.58 21.99
N VAL A 462 10.45 -6.07 20.80
CA VAL A 462 10.37 -4.62 20.52
C VAL A 462 8.97 -4.27 20.02
N VAL A 463 8.19 -3.61 20.86
CA VAL A 463 6.83 -3.10 20.57
C VAL A 463 6.86 -1.58 20.31
N GLY A 464 7.89 -0.89 20.80
CA GLY A 464 8.15 0.53 20.54
C GLY A 464 9.64 0.86 20.62
N ASN A 465 10.05 1.92 19.95
CA ASN A 465 11.42 2.46 20.01
C ASN A 465 11.42 3.82 20.76
N ALA A 466 12.56 4.54 20.80
CA ALA A 466 12.65 5.80 21.54
C ALA A 466 11.92 6.97 20.88
N GLN A 467 11.50 6.82 19.63
CA GLN A 467 10.85 7.82 18.81
C GLN A 467 9.33 7.64 18.85
N GLU A 468 8.84 6.41 18.70
CA GLU A 468 7.42 6.08 18.57
C GLU A 468 7.06 4.63 18.94
N PRO A 469 5.78 4.33 19.25
CA PRO A 469 5.24 2.98 19.20
C PRO A 469 5.35 2.41 17.77
N LEU A 470 5.66 1.13 17.61
CA LEU A 470 5.79 0.48 16.28
C LEU A 470 4.49 -0.16 15.78
N TYR A 471 3.43 -0.11 16.60
CA TYR A 471 2.11 -0.66 16.35
C TYR A 471 1.15 0.40 16.87
N ASP A 472 0.58 1.23 15.99
CA ASP A 472 -0.28 2.36 16.34
C ASP A 472 -1.39 2.67 15.31
N THR A 473 -1.68 1.71 14.42
CA THR A 473 -2.73 1.77 13.41
C THR A 473 -4.10 1.48 14.05
N TYR A 474 -4.66 2.52 14.65
CA TYR A 474 -5.94 2.59 15.36
C TYR A 474 -6.91 1.37 15.26
N GLY A 475 -7.02 0.55 16.32
CA GLY A 475 -8.04 -0.47 16.57
C GLY A 475 -7.48 -1.79 17.11
N LYS A 476 -7.63 -2.86 16.32
CA LYS A 476 -7.01 -4.19 16.54
C LYS A 476 -6.26 -4.63 15.28
N HIS A 477 -5.84 -3.66 14.46
CA HIS A 477 -5.47 -3.90 13.08
C HIS A 477 -3.96 -4.20 12.93
N ASP A 478 -3.14 -3.74 13.87
CA ASP A 478 -1.70 -4.06 14.00
C ASP A 478 -1.30 -4.35 15.46
N TYR A 479 -0.68 -5.49 15.72
CA TYR A 479 -0.11 -5.80 17.04
C TYR A 479 0.99 -6.86 16.95
N LEU A 480 1.92 -6.84 17.91
CA LEU A 480 2.93 -7.89 18.04
C LEU A 480 2.37 -9.11 18.79
N GLU A 481 2.44 -10.31 18.23
CA GLU A 481 2.24 -11.56 18.98
C GLU A 481 3.57 -12.06 19.54
N ILE A 482 3.65 -12.13 20.86
CA ILE A 482 4.83 -12.59 21.58
C ILE A 482 4.59 -14.03 22.04
N LEU A 483 5.34 -14.96 21.44
CA LEU A 483 5.27 -16.40 21.71
C LEU A 483 6.46 -16.84 22.58
N GLY A 484 6.18 -17.63 23.62
CA GLY A 484 7.22 -18.24 24.46
C GLY A 484 7.90 -17.30 25.46
N PHE A 485 7.28 -16.16 25.78
CA PHE A 485 7.80 -15.16 26.73
C PHE A 485 8.08 -15.75 28.13
N ASP A 486 9.34 -15.74 28.57
CA ASP A 486 9.74 -16.08 29.93
C ASP A 486 9.85 -14.82 30.80
N GLN A 487 8.87 -14.64 31.68
CA GLN A 487 8.79 -13.57 32.66
C GLN A 487 10.03 -13.37 33.56
N SER A 488 10.93 -14.34 33.66
CA SER A 488 12.15 -14.27 34.47
C SER A 488 13.40 -13.87 33.70
N GLU A 489 13.38 -13.94 32.37
CA GLU A 489 14.55 -13.74 31.51
C GLU A 489 14.33 -12.67 30.45
N ASP A 490 13.14 -12.60 29.86
CA ASP A 490 12.84 -11.79 28.68
C ASP A 490 12.26 -10.42 29.06
N VAL A 491 12.35 -9.48 28.11
CA VAL A 491 11.81 -8.14 28.26
C VAL A 491 11.04 -7.66 27.04
N ILE A 492 10.06 -6.80 27.27
CA ILE A 492 9.23 -6.13 26.27
C ILE A 492 9.62 -4.66 26.28
N GLN A 493 10.07 -4.15 25.13
CA GLN A 493 10.43 -2.75 24.95
C GLN A 493 9.26 -1.94 24.41
N LEU A 494 8.92 -0.84 25.09
CA LEU A 494 7.83 0.06 24.74
C LEU A 494 8.33 1.51 24.63
N ASN A 495 7.69 2.31 23.77
CA ASN A 495 8.00 3.73 23.63
C ASN A 495 7.45 4.54 24.83
N GLY A 496 8.24 5.48 25.35
CA GLY A 496 7.73 6.51 26.27
C GLY A 496 7.75 6.09 27.74
N ILE A 497 6.59 6.08 28.42
CA ILE A 497 6.50 5.76 29.87
C ILE A 497 5.35 4.81 30.17
N ALA A 498 5.43 4.07 31.28
CA ALA A 498 4.40 3.12 31.73
C ALA A 498 2.99 3.72 31.80
N ASP A 499 2.85 5.01 32.15
CA ASP A 499 1.56 5.68 32.22
C ASP A 499 0.86 5.79 30.86
N ASN A 500 1.60 5.70 29.75
CA ASN A 500 1.03 5.68 28.41
C ASN A 500 0.34 4.35 28.10
N TYR A 501 0.52 3.30 28.90
CA TYR A 501 -0.01 1.98 28.59
C TYR A 501 -0.99 1.46 29.65
N SER A 502 -1.82 0.51 29.25
CA SER A 502 -2.65 -0.31 30.13
C SER A 502 -2.48 -1.79 29.79
N LEU A 503 -2.69 -2.67 30.77
CA LEU A 503 -2.74 -4.12 30.55
C LEU A 503 -4.18 -4.59 30.69
N GLY A 504 -4.61 -5.43 29.77
CA GLY A 504 -5.96 -6.00 29.75
C GLY A 504 -5.95 -7.44 29.27
N ALA A 505 -7.06 -8.16 29.47
CA ALA A 505 -7.21 -9.46 28.83
C ALA A 505 -7.07 -9.31 27.32
N SER A 506 -6.40 -10.25 26.65
CA SER A 506 -6.40 -10.29 25.19
C SER A 506 -7.84 -10.36 24.68
N PRO A 507 -8.17 -9.68 23.56
CA PRO A 507 -9.49 -9.77 22.96
C PRO A 507 -9.82 -11.15 22.36
N PHE A 508 -8.82 -12.03 22.24
CA PHE A 508 -8.93 -13.32 21.54
C PHE A 508 -8.84 -14.53 22.47
N ASP A 509 -8.03 -14.49 23.53
CA ASP A 509 -7.95 -15.56 24.55
C ASP A 509 -7.75 -14.98 25.96
N SER A 510 -8.53 -15.46 26.93
CA SER A 510 -8.40 -15.07 28.33
C SER A 510 -7.10 -15.51 29.03
N ASN A 511 -6.34 -16.43 28.44
CA ASN A 511 -5.04 -16.86 28.92
C ASN A 511 -3.89 -15.96 28.45
N ASP A 512 -4.16 -15.04 27.53
CA ASP A 512 -3.19 -14.10 26.97
C ASP A 512 -3.40 -12.69 27.55
N GLN A 513 -2.32 -11.90 27.55
CA GLN A 513 -2.32 -10.52 28.06
C GLN A 513 -2.18 -9.57 26.89
N GLY A 514 -3.17 -8.70 26.70
CA GLY A 514 -3.06 -7.55 25.80
C GLY A 514 -2.33 -6.39 26.48
N ILE A 515 -1.45 -5.75 25.72
CA ILE A 515 -0.79 -4.48 26.05
C ILE A 515 -1.44 -3.40 25.19
N PHE A 516 -1.93 -2.34 25.82
CA PHE A 516 -2.65 -1.28 25.12
C PHE A 516 -2.01 0.08 25.32
N LEU A 517 -1.87 0.86 24.25
CA LEU A 517 -1.43 2.26 24.28
C LEU A 517 -2.64 3.17 24.49
N LYS A 518 -2.58 4.02 25.52
CA LYS A 518 -3.65 4.98 25.83
C LYS A 518 -3.61 6.14 24.86
N VAL A 519 -4.74 6.38 24.20
CA VAL A 519 -4.89 7.52 23.30
C VAL A 519 -5.91 8.51 23.84
N ALA A 520 -5.49 9.76 24.02
CA ALA A 520 -6.30 10.76 24.71
C ALA A 520 -7.60 11.08 23.94
N GLY A 521 -8.75 10.82 24.57
CA GLY A 521 -10.07 11.10 24.00
C GLY A 521 -10.60 10.00 23.06
N MET A 522 -9.91 8.85 23.02
CA MET A 522 -10.15 7.73 22.11
C MET A 522 -10.14 6.39 22.88
N GLN A 523 -10.44 5.26 22.23
CA GLN A 523 -10.25 3.94 22.86
C GLN A 523 -8.74 3.63 22.94
N ASP A 524 -8.32 2.84 23.93
CA ASP A 524 -6.94 2.40 24.05
C ASP A 524 -6.60 1.43 22.88
N GLU A 525 -5.42 1.61 22.29
CA GLU A 525 -4.93 0.89 21.11
C GLU A 525 -4.25 -0.42 21.49
N LEU A 526 -4.53 -1.54 20.80
CA LEU A 526 -3.86 -2.81 21.10
C LEU A 526 -2.51 -2.89 20.38
N VAL A 527 -1.39 -2.87 21.11
CA VAL A 527 -0.05 -2.84 20.49
C VAL A 527 0.70 -4.17 20.56
N ALA A 528 0.33 -5.05 21.49
CA ALA A 528 0.91 -6.40 21.59
C ALA A 528 0.02 -7.38 22.36
N ILE A 529 0.18 -8.68 22.08
CA ILE A 529 -0.39 -9.80 22.82
C ILE A 529 0.72 -10.72 23.28
N VAL A 530 0.80 -10.96 24.58
CA VAL A 530 1.72 -11.95 25.16
C VAL A 530 0.98 -13.25 25.38
N LYS A 531 1.36 -14.28 24.61
CA LYS A 531 0.69 -15.58 24.62
C LYS A 531 1.01 -16.36 25.90
N ASP A 532 0.03 -17.10 26.40
CA ASP A 532 0.12 -17.95 27.61
C ASP A 532 0.54 -17.19 28.90
N ASN A 533 0.32 -15.88 28.92
CA ASN A 533 0.64 -14.99 30.04
C ASN A 533 -0.59 -14.12 30.33
N ASN A 534 -1.01 -13.98 31.59
CA ASN A 534 -2.18 -13.14 31.96
C ASN A 534 -2.05 -12.41 33.29
N ASN A 535 -0.81 -12.21 33.75
CA ASN A 535 -0.48 -11.63 35.04
C ASN A 535 0.73 -10.68 34.99
N LEU A 536 1.00 -10.06 33.84
CA LEU A 536 2.09 -9.10 33.67
C LEU A 536 1.82 -7.83 34.49
N ASP A 537 2.90 -7.11 34.84
CA ASP A 537 2.85 -5.84 35.56
C ASP A 537 3.79 -4.84 34.89
N LEU A 538 3.27 -3.71 34.41
CA LEU A 538 4.05 -2.65 33.76
C LEU A 538 5.16 -2.07 34.64
N ASN A 539 5.12 -2.31 35.95
CA ASN A 539 6.14 -1.88 36.90
C ASN A 539 7.23 -2.95 37.16
N SER A 540 7.12 -4.12 36.53
CA SER A 540 8.11 -5.19 36.65
C SER A 540 9.35 -4.87 35.80
N ASN A 541 10.41 -5.65 36.00
CA ASN A 541 11.62 -5.58 35.18
C ASN A 541 11.47 -6.22 33.78
N GLN A 542 10.29 -6.76 33.47
CA GLN A 542 9.94 -7.32 32.16
C GLN A 542 9.65 -6.23 31.14
N PHE A 543 9.37 -4.99 31.59
CA PHE A 543 9.11 -3.87 30.69
C PHE A 543 10.27 -2.90 30.71
N VAL A 544 10.75 -2.55 29.52
CA VAL A 544 11.75 -1.51 29.32
C VAL A 544 11.09 -0.41 28.52
N PHE A 545 11.10 0.80 29.06
CA PHE A 545 10.56 1.98 28.39
C PHE A 545 11.72 2.81 27.86
N VAL A 546 11.67 3.14 26.56
CA VAL A 546 12.76 3.84 25.84
C VAL A 546 12.33 5.18 25.30
#